data_AF-A0A965NZU8-F1
#
_entry.id   AF-A0A965NZU8-F1
#
_cell.length_a   1.000
_cell.length_b   1.000
_cell.length_c   1.000
_cell.angle_alpha   90.00
_cell.angle_beta   90.00
_cell.angle_gamma   90.00
#
_symmetry.space_group_name_H-M   'P 1'
#
loop_
_entity.id
_entity.type
_entity.pdbx_description
1 polymer ?
#
loop_
_entity_poly.entity_id
_entity_poly.type
_entity_poly.pdbx_seq_one_letter_code
_entity_poly.pdbx_strand_id
1 'polypeptide(L)'
;KDLSYVNLSLLINGYDDGLSTGVIRSANQGMLGPSDYRKNFTYILDDFTDYNRNLKKLFEHRLSEEETRVFLHNPEELIKNLIQEHYALDRRSENFITRYFELGSQKLLKFTHNFSILNGFSVGNIIIGGIYAETNDFNLALYLLTTQFELTAKIINISTADDSKLVAFDGDGNFLANEADIVNYDGNKPLSDFYLLPLDELNALDKQGKYEKEEIARISKIPSLSKEAIKALKEADLIIFGSGTQFSSLLPSYRICKNAILKSKAQKVLVVNNNYDNDIRNIQFDEFTQKILNELDQSNADFFDSIIVDTNSVIKPNQSLPNLTTANVADPSGKHDGQKLWTWINRSLDTKLGEVPVLISFAKNTEEFIKDYYHNEMVSLNSDPTRII
;
A
#
# COMPACT_ATOMS: atom_id res chain seq x y z
N LYS A 1 11.80 -2.47 -9.30
CA LYS A 1 11.13 -2.50 -10.62
C LYS A 1 12.08 -3.03 -11.69
N ASP A 2 13.37 -2.70 -11.63
CA ASP A 2 14.34 -3.06 -12.68
C ASP A 2 15.17 -4.32 -12.39
N LEU A 3 14.67 -5.23 -11.55
CA LEU A 3 15.36 -6.48 -11.20
C LEU A 3 14.72 -7.62 -11.96
N SER A 4 15.30 -8.00 -13.09
CA SER A 4 14.75 -8.97 -14.06
C SER A 4 14.49 -10.37 -13.50
N TYR A 5 15.10 -10.71 -12.36
CA TYR A 5 14.91 -11.99 -11.68
C TYR A 5 13.92 -11.92 -10.51
N VAL A 6 13.36 -10.76 -10.19
CA VAL A 6 12.39 -10.57 -9.10
C VAL A 6 10.99 -10.41 -9.68
N ASN A 7 10.12 -11.38 -9.41
CA ASN A 7 8.69 -11.28 -9.72
C ASN A 7 7.94 -10.62 -8.56
N LEU A 8 7.70 -9.32 -8.65
CA LEU A 8 7.04 -8.55 -7.59
C LEU A 8 5.51 -8.68 -7.64
N SER A 9 4.92 -9.03 -6.50
CA SER A 9 3.47 -8.95 -6.25
C SER A 9 3.21 -8.02 -5.07
N LEU A 10 2.42 -6.97 -5.27
CA LEU A 10 1.97 -6.07 -4.21
C LEU A 10 0.56 -6.47 -3.79
N LEU A 11 0.44 -6.89 -2.53
CA LEU A 11 -0.82 -7.23 -1.90
C LEU A 11 -1.38 -5.98 -1.21
N ILE A 12 -2.53 -5.51 -1.67
CA ILE A 12 -3.15 -4.25 -1.25
C ILE A 12 -4.56 -4.55 -0.74
N ASN A 13 -5.01 -3.85 0.30
CA ASN A 13 -6.40 -3.87 0.74
C ASN A 13 -7.16 -2.67 0.14
N GLY A 14 -8.48 -2.80 0.00
CA GLY A 14 -9.32 -1.77 -0.62
C GLY A 14 -10.28 -1.10 0.37
N TYR A 15 -9.89 -0.91 1.63
CA TYR A 15 -10.82 -0.42 2.65
C TYR A 15 -10.86 1.11 2.79
N ASP A 16 -9.99 1.84 2.09
CA ASP A 16 -10.02 3.32 1.98
C ASP A 16 -11.41 3.84 1.61
N ASP A 17 -11.88 4.81 2.39
CA ASP A 17 -13.12 5.53 2.16
C ASP A 17 -13.01 7.05 2.24
N GLY A 18 -11.80 7.59 2.25
CA GLY A 18 -11.58 9.03 2.29
C GLY A 18 -12.00 9.76 1.01
N LEU A 19 -12.60 10.96 1.17
CA LEU A 19 -12.83 11.94 0.10
C LEU A 19 -13.42 11.33 -1.20
N SER A 20 -12.71 11.46 -2.33
CA SER A 20 -13.12 10.90 -3.63
C SER A 20 -13.28 9.37 -3.62
N THR A 21 -12.53 8.66 -2.76
CA THR A 21 -12.61 7.20 -2.62
C THR A 21 -13.97 6.80 -2.07
N GLY A 22 -14.39 7.40 -0.95
CA GLY A 22 -15.69 7.09 -0.33
C GLY A 22 -16.86 7.35 -1.27
N VAL A 23 -16.83 8.46 -1.99
CA VAL A 23 -17.90 8.84 -2.93
C VAL A 23 -18.00 7.86 -4.10
N ILE A 24 -16.88 7.47 -4.73
CA ILE A 24 -16.93 6.55 -5.87
C ILE A 24 -17.32 5.13 -5.45
N ARG A 25 -16.96 4.71 -4.22
CA ARG A 25 -17.42 3.44 -3.63
C ARG A 25 -18.94 3.42 -3.48
N SER A 26 -19.52 4.49 -2.93
CA SER A 26 -20.97 4.65 -2.76
C SER A 26 -21.70 4.70 -4.11
N ALA A 27 -21.16 5.44 -5.08
CA ALA A 27 -21.73 5.51 -6.44
C ALA A 27 -21.75 4.15 -7.16
N ASN A 28 -20.88 3.23 -6.76
CA ASN A 28 -20.75 1.88 -7.31
C ASN A 28 -21.19 0.77 -6.35
N GLN A 29 -22.17 1.06 -5.47
CA GLN A 29 -22.83 0.05 -4.63
C GLN A 29 -21.86 -0.83 -3.82
N GLY A 30 -20.88 -0.21 -3.16
CA GLY A 30 -19.98 -0.94 -2.26
C GLY A 30 -18.72 -1.49 -2.94
N MET A 31 -18.28 -0.88 -4.04
CA MET A 31 -16.95 -1.13 -4.61
C MET A 31 -15.85 -0.95 -3.54
N LEU A 32 -14.74 -1.67 -3.68
CA LEU A 32 -13.52 -1.42 -2.92
C LEU A 32 -12.90 -0.05 -3.27
N GLY A 33 -12.16 0.54 -2.34
CA GLY A 33 -11.50 1.83 -2.51
C GLY A 33 -10.41 1.79 -3.58
N PRO A 34 -10.51 2.56 -4.68
CA PRO A 34 -9.55 2.47 -5.79
C PRO A 34 -8.24 3.22 -5.57
N SER A 35 -8.15 4.10 -4.56
CA SER A 35 -7.05 5.07 -4.46
C SER A 35 -5.67 4.44 -4.30
N ASP A 36 -5.52 3.40 -3.49
CA ASP A 36 -4.21 2.76 -3.31
C ASP A 36 -3.82 1.87 -4.49
N TYR A 37 -4.79 1.23 -5.14
CA TYR A 37 -4.57 0.55 -6.42
C TYR A 37 -4.11 1.53 -7.50
N ARG A 38 -4.73 2.71 -7.56
CA ARG A 38 -4.37 3.78 -8.50
C ARG A 38 -2.95 4.29 -8.26
N LYS A 39 -2.59 4.63 -7.01
CA LYS A 39 -1.24 5.08 -6.65
C LYS A 39 -0.18 4.03 -6.98
N ASN A 40 -0.47 2.76 -6.68
CA ASN A 40 0.47 1.67 -7.00
C ASN A 40 0.54 1.40 -8.51
N PHE A 41 -0.58 1.52 -9.23
CA PHE A 41 -0.62 1.44 -10.69
C PHE A 41 0.28 2.51 -11.33
N THR A 42 0.11 3.77 -10.96
CA THR A 42 0.92 4.87 -11.51
C THR A 42 2.38 4.76 -11.11
N TYR A 43 2.67 4.24 -9.92
CA TYR A 43 4.03 3.92 -9.51
C TYR A 43 4.62 2.84 -10.41
N ILE A 44 3.98 1.68 -10.55
CA ILE A 44 4.53 0.47 -11.22
C ILE A 44 4.62 0.60 -12.73
N LEU A 45 3.68 1.31 -13.35
CA LEU A 45 3.72 1.59 -14.78
C LEU A 45 5.12 2.11 -15.15
N ASP A 46 5.68 1.67 -16.27
CA ASP A 46 6.99 2.18 -16.68
C ASP A 46 6.90 3.66 -17.08
N ASP A 47 8.04 4.33 -17.17
CA ASP A 47 8.14 5.69 -17.70
C ASP A 47 8.97 5.73 -18.98
N PHE A 48 9.05 4.63 -19.74
CA PHE A 48 9.89 4.55 -20.93
C PHE A 48 9.32 5.40 -22.09
N THR A 49 7.99 5.48 -22.20
CA THR A 49 7.32 6.24 -23.26
C THR A 49 6.71 7.54 -22.74
N ASP A 50 6.60 8.56 -23.59
CA ASP A 50 5.84 9.78 -23.27
C ASP A 50 4.39 9.48 -22.94
N TYR A 51 3.79 8.51 -23.63
CA TYR A 51 2.42 8.07 -23.38
C TYR A 51 2.25 7.51 -21.97
N ASN A 52 3.16 6.65 -21.50
CA ASN A 52 3.09 6.13 -20.13
C ASN A 52 3.34 7.23 -19.09
N ARG A 53 4.27 8.15 -19.35
CA ARG A 53 4.48 9.33 -18.49
C ARG A 53 3.21 10.19 -18.38
N ASN A 54 2.51 10.41 -19.48
CA ASN A 54 1.25 11.16 -19.50
C ASN A 54 0.11 10.40 -18.84
N LEU A 55 0.03 9.08 -19.05
CA LEU A 55 -0.95 8.22 -18.40
C LEU A 55 -0.83 8.26 -16.88
N LYS A 56 0.41 8.19 -16.34
CA LYS A 56 0.66 8.37 -14.90
C LYS A 56 0.08 9.69 -14.39
N LYS A 57 0.40 10.80 -15.08
CA LYS A 57 -0.07 12.13 -14.70
C LYS A 57 -1.59 12.23 -14.77
N LEU A 58 -2.22 11.66 -15.80
CA LEU A 58 -3.67 11.65 -15.96
C LEU A 58 -4.37 10.88 -14.83
N PHE A 59 -3.86 9.71 -14.42
CA PHE A 59 -4.41 8.96 -13.30
C PHE A 59 -4.23 9.68 -11.95
N GLU A 60 -3.17 10.49 -11.80
CA GLU A 60 -2.97 11.35 -10.62
C GLU A 60 -3.72 12.69 -10.71
N HIS A 61 -4.30 13.03 -11.87
CA HIS A 61 -4.99 14.30 -12.07
C HIS A 61 -6.19 14.45 -11.14
N ARG A 62 -6.30 15.65 -10.56
CA ARG A 62 -7.36 16.08 -9.66
C ARG A 62 -8.10 17.22 -10.34
N LEU A 63 -9.41 17.09 -10.49
CA LEU A 63 -10.21 18.08 -11.19
C LEU A 63 -10.08 19.47 -10.54
N SER A 64 -9.75 20.48 -11.34
CA SER A 64 -9.83 21.88 -10.95
C SER A 64 -11.30 22.34 -10.83
N GLU A 65 -11.53 23.54 -10.30
CA GLU A 65 -12.87 24.11 -10.25
C GLU A 65 -13.50 24.25 -11.66
N GLU A 66 -12.71 24.67 -12.65
CA GLU A 66 -13.16 24.83 -14.03
C GLU A 66 -13.49 23.47 -14.65
N GLU A 67 -12.58 22.51 -14.51
CA GLU A 67 -12.78 21.15 -15.01
C GLU A 67 -13.98 20.48 -14.34
N THR A 68 -14.23 20.76 -13.06
CA THR A 68 -15.42 20.25 -12.34
C THR A 68 -16.71 20.84 -12.92
N ARG A 69 -16.71 22.10 -13.35
CA ARG A 69 -17.87 22.70 -14.05
C ARG A 69 -18.11 22.03 -15.39
N VAL A 70 -17.05 21.73 -16.14
CA VAL A 70 -17.16 20.99 -17.41
C VAL A 70 -17.65 19.56 -17.13
N PHE A 71 -17.07 18.85 -16.16
CA PHE A 71 -17.45 17.49 -15.78
C PHE A 71 -18.94 17.34 -15.49
N LEU A 72 -19.53 18.30 -14.77
CA LEU A 72 -20.95 18.31 -14.41
C LEU A 72 -21.91 18.36 -15.61
N HIS A 73 -21.46 18.91 -16.75
CA HIS A 73 -22.31 19.14 -17.91
C HIS A 73 -21.92 18.25 -19.11
N ASN A 74 -20.62 18.05 -19.32
CA ASN A 74 -20.06 17.35 -20.46
C ASN A 74 -18.75 16.60 -20.11
N PRO A 75 -18.84 15.43 -19.44
CA PRO A 75 -17.65 14.66 -19.07
C PRO A 75 -16.86 14.14 -20.28
N GLU A 76 -17.52 13.90 -21.43
CA GLU A 76 -16.85 13.48 -22.67
C GLU A 76 -15.92 14.59 -23.20
N GLU A 77 -16.39 15.84 -23.19
CA GLU A 77 -15.57 16.99 -23.57
C GLU A 77 -14.39 17.20 -22.62
N LEU A 78 -14.61 17.03 -21.30
CA LEU A 78 -13.54 17.14 -20.33
C LEU A 78 -12.40 16.15 -20.61
N ILE A 79 -12.71 14.85 -20.73
CA ILE A 79 -11.65 13.85 -20.92
C ILE A 79 -10.92 14.03 -22.25
N LYS A 80 -11.66 14.44 -23.30
CA LYS A 80 -11.08 14.78 -24.59
C LYS A 80 -10.09 15.94 -24.46
N ASN A 81 -10.47 17.03 -23.80
CA ASN A 81 -9.58 18.19 -23.62
C ASN A 81 -8.35 17.84 -22.79
N LEU A 82 -8.52 17.08 -21.70
CA LEU A 82 -7.39 16.59 -20.89
C LEU A 82 -6.38 15.80 -21.73
N ILE A 83 -6.84 14.86 -22.55
CA ILE A 83 -5.96 14.03 -23.38
C ILE A 83 -5.30 14.85 -24.51
N GLN A 84 -6.07 15.72 -25.19
CA GLN A 84 -5.56 16.46 -26.35
C GLN A 84 -4.59 17.57 -25.96
N GLU A 85 -4.83 18.26 -24.85
CA GLU A 85 -4.08 19.45 -24.47
C GLU A 85 -2.95 19.16 -23.48
N HIS A 86 -3.13 18.17 -22.59
CA HIS A 86 -2.24 17.98 -21.44
C HIS A 86 -1.60 16.59 -21.38
N TYR A 87 -2.33 15.55 -21.78
CA TYR A 87 -1.94 14.16 -21.56
C TYR A 87 -2.09 13.32 -22.82
N ALA A 88 -1.36 13.67 -23.89
CA ALA A 88 -1.39 12.90 -25.12
C ALA A 88 -1.10 11.42 -24.85
N LEU A 89 -1.98 10.54 -25.34
CA LEU A 89 -1.92 9.09 -25.22
C LEU A 89 -1.80 8.44 -26.60
N ASP A 90 -1.36 7.18 -26.65
CA ASP A 90 -1.53 6.38 -27.86
C ASP A 90 -3.00 5.98 -28.04
N ARG A 91 -3.39 5.63 -29.28
CA ARG A 91 -4.78 5.32 -29.63
C ARG A 91 -5.39 4.20 -28.78
N ARG A 92 -4.62 3.18 -28.40
CA ARG A 92 -5.13 2.05 -27.60
C ARG A 92 -5.44 2.52 -26.18
N SER A 93 -4.54 3.31 -25.59
CA SER A 93 -4.72 3.91 -24.26
C SER A 93 -5.86 4.92 -24.24
N GLU A 94 -5.93 5.82 -25.22
CA GLU A 94 -7.01 6.82 -25.34
C GLU A 94 -8.40 6.16 -25.38
N ASN A 95 -8.60 5.18 -26.25
CA ASN A 95 -9.89 4.48 -26.35
C ASN A 95 -10.30 3.82 -25.03
N PHE A 96 -9.35 3.22 -24.32
CA PHE A 96 -9.61 2.57 -23.04
C PHE A 96 -9.99 3.61 -21.98
N ILE A 97 -9.21 4.69 -21.88
CA ILE A 97 -9.41 5.74 -20.88
C ILE A 97 -10.72 6.49 -21.09
N THR A 98 -11.01 6.91 -22.32
CA THR A 98 -12.25 7.63 -22.65
C THR A 98 -13.48 6.79 -22.29
N ARG A 99 -13.53 5.53 -22.72
CA ARG A 99 -14.65 4.62 -22.40
C ARG A 99 -14.90 4.51 -20.90
N TYR A 100 -13.87 4.22 -20.12
CA TYR A 100 -14.05 3.96 -18.70
C TYR A 100 -14.19 5.25 -17.88
N PHE A 101 -13.62 6.37 -18.34
CA PHE A 101 -13.92 7.66 -17.77
C PHE A 101 -15.41 8.01 -17.96
N GLU A 102 -15.97 7.81 -19.16
CA GLU A 102 -17.38 8.06 -19.42
C GLU A 102 -18.30 7.18 -18.55
N LEU A 103 -18.04 5.87 -18.47
CA LEU A 103 -18.82 4.96 -17.63
C LEU A 103 -18.76 5.34 -16.15
N GLY A 104 -17.56 5.67 -15.65
CA GLY A 104 -17.37 6.13 -14.27
C GLY A 104 -18.09 7.44 -14.00
N SER A 105 -18.02 8.38 -14.94
CA SER A 105 -18.71 9.67 -14.88
C SER A 105 -20.22 9.51 -14.81
N GLN A 106 -20.78 8.61 -15.64
CA GLN A 106 -22.22 8.31 -15.63
C GLN A 106 -22.68 7.76 -14.27
N LYS A 107 -21.90 6.87 -13.64
CA LYS A 107 -22.21 6.36 -12.30
C LYS A 107 -22.13 7.46 -11.25
N LEU A 108 -21.08 8.27 -11.29
CA LEU A 108 -20.82 9.33 -10.33
C LEU A 108 -21.89 10.44 -10.41
N LEU A 109 -22.24 10.90 -11.60
CA LEU A 109 -23.26 11.93 -11.81
C LEU A 109 -24.66 11.42 -11.48
N LYS A 110 -24.98 10.15 -11.74
CA LYS A 110 -26.24 9.54 -11.24
C LYS A 110 -26.33 9.56 -9.72
N PHE A 111 -25.20 9.45 -9.02
CA PHE A 111 -25.13 9.48 -7.56
C PHE A 111 -25.17 10.90 -6.99
N THR A 112 -24.44 11.85 -7.57
CA THR A 112 -24.35 13.22 -7.07
C THR A 112 -24.05 14.25 -8.17
N HIS A 113 -24.70 15.41 -8.09
CA HIS A 113 -24.39 16.61 -8.88
C HIS A 113 -23.83 17.74 -7.99
N ASN A 114 -23.38 17.42 -6.78
CA ASN A 114 -22.87 18.42 -5.85
C ASN A 114 -21.44 18.84 -6.22
N PHE A 115 -21.28 20.09 -6.67
CA PHE A 115 -19.99 20.66 -7.06
C PHE A 115 -18.91 20.50 -5.98
N SER A 116 -19.23 20.78 -4.71
CA SER A 116 -18.24 20.71 -3.63
C SER A 116 -17.72 19.30 -3.37
N ILE A 117 -18.52 18.27 -3.69
CA ILE A 117 -18.10 16.86 -3.60
C ILE A 117 -17.20 16.46 -4.78
N LEU A 118 -17.49 17.02 -5.96
CA LEU A 118 -16.80 16.68 -7.21
C LEU A 118 -15.55 17.54 -7.47
N ASN A 119 -15.40 18.67 -6.78
CA ASN A 119 -14.21 19.49 -6.88
C ASN A 119 -13.00 18.72 -6.33
N GLY A 120 -11.90 18.66 -7.09
CA GLY A 120 -10.72 17.87 -6.73
C GLY A 120 -10.88 16.36 -6.89
N PHE A 121 -11.93 15.86 -7.57
CA PHE A 121 -12.09 14.43 -7.79
C PHE A 121 -10.92 13.84 -8.59
N SER A 122 -10.50 12.61 -8.28
CA SER A 122 -9.43 11.95 -9.05
C SER A 122 -9.97 11.39 -10.36
N VAL A 123 -9.37 11.77 -11.48
CA VAL A 123 -9.66 11.22 -12.80
C VAL A 123 -9.38 9.71 -12.84
N GLY A 124 -8.25 9.27 -12.27
CA GLY A 124 -7.94 7.83 -12.17
C GLY A 124 -8.98 7.04 -11.35
N ASN A 125 -9.53 7.61 -10.28
CA ASN A 125 -10.58 6.94 -9.50
C ASN A 125 -11.90 6.84 -10.29
N ILE A 126 -12.24 7.85 -11.11
CA ILE A 126 -13.39 7.80 -12.02
C ILE A 126 -13.20 6.65 -13.03
N ILE A 127 -12.02 6.54 -13.64
CA ILE A 127 -11.69 5.48 -14.60
C ILE A 127 -11.81 4.10 -13.96
N ILE A 128 -11.19 3.87 -12.80
CA ILE A 128 -11.30 2.57 -12.10
C ILE A 128 -12.75 2.26 -11.73
N GLY A 129 -13.51 3.26 -11.27
CA GLY A 129 -14.94 3.13 -11.02
C GLY A 129 -15.75 2.76 -12.27
N GLY A 130 -15.35 3.28 -13.44
CA GLY A 130 -15.97 2.92 -14.71
C GLY A 130 -15.65 1.50 -15.18
N ILE A 131 -14.42 1.01 -14.95
CA ILE A 131 -14.10 -0.40 -15.23
C ILE A 131 -14.96 -1.30 -14.34
N TYR A 132 -15.05 -0.99 -13.05
CA TYR A 132 -15.92 -1.74 -12.14
C TYR A 132 -17.40 -1.66 -12.53
N ALA A 133 -17.88 -0.52 -13.00
CA ALA A 133 -19.26 -0.36 -13.46
C ALA A 133 -19.64 -1.33 -14.58
N GLU A 134 -18.67 -1.76 -15.39
CA GLU A 134 -18.84 -2.78 -16.43
C GLU A 134 -18.66 -4.20 -15.89
N THR A 135 -17.66 -4.44 -15.03
CA THR A 135 -17.32 -5.80 -14.59
C THR A 135 -18.19 -6.30 -13.43
N ASN A 136 -18.70 -5.39 -12.59
CA ASN A 136 -19.30 -5.68 -11.29
C ASN A 136 -18.43 -6.61 -10.40
N ASP A 137 -17.11 -6.57 -10.62
CA ASP A 137 -16.11 -7.36 -9.92
C ASP A 137 -14.81 -6.54 -9.90
N PHE A 138 -14.34 -6.20 -8.70
CA PHE A 138 -13.16 -5.36 -8.51
C PHE A 138 -11.86 -6.07 -8.91
N ASN A 139 -11.75 -7.37 -8.68
CA ASN A 139 -10.58 -8.15 -9.08
C ASN A 139 -10.49 -8.25 -10.60
N LEU A 140 -11.63 -8.44 -11.27
CA LEU A 140 -11.69 -8.40 -12.73
C LEU A 140 -11.37 -6.99 -13.27
N ALA A 141 -11.86 -5.93 -12.62
CA ALA A 141 -11.55 -4.56 -13.01
C ALA A 141 -10.04 -4.28 -12.92
N LEU A 142 -9.39 -4.71 -11.82
CA LEU A 142 -7.94 -4.58 -11.65
C LEU A 142 -7.18 -5.42 -12.68
N TYR A 143 -7.64 -6.63 -12.98
CA TYR A 143 -7.05 -7.48 -14.02
C TYR A 143 -7.10 -6.81 -15.40
N LEU A 144 -8.25 -6.23 -15.78
CA LEU A 144 -8.39 -5.50 -17.05
C LEU A 144 -7.46 -4.29 -17.12
N LEU A 145 -7.41 -3.49 -16.04
CA LEU A 145 -6.53 -2.33 -15.96
C LEU A 145 -5.05 -2.72 -16.11
N THR A 146 -4.60 -3.70 -15.32
CA THR A 146 -3.17 -4.08 -15.28
C THR A 146 -2.72 -4.82 -16.54
N THR A 147 -3.61 -5.58 -17.18
CA THR A 147 -3.33 -6.25 -18.48
C THR A 147 -3.33 -5.27 -19.64
N GLN A 148 -4.19 -4.25 -19.61
CA GLN A 148 -4.23 -3.22 -20.66
C GLN A 148 -2.89 -2.49 -20.80
N PHE A 149 -2.21 -2.24 -19.68
CA PHE A 149 -0.97 -1.45 -19.62
C PHE A 149 0.27 -2.27 -19.27
N GLU A 150 0.17 -3.61 -19.33
CA GLU A 150 1.30 -4.55 -19.27
C GLU A 150 2.29 -4.27 -18.11
N LEU A 151 1.77 -4.15 -16.89
CA LEU A 151 2.59 -3.78 -15.73
C LEU A 151 3.74 -4.77 -15.46
N THR A 152 4.88 -4.21 -15.03
CA THR A 152 6.08 -4.98 -14.63
C THR A 152 5.94 -5.72 -13.31
N ALA A 153 4.95 -5.35 -12.49
CA ALA A 153 4.63 -6.01 -11.23
C ALA A 153 3.12 -6.25 -11.11
N LYS A 154 2.75 -7.28 -10.33
CA LYS A 154 1.35 -7.60 -10.09
C LYS A 154 0.80 -6.73 -8.97
N ILE A 155 -0.35 -6.11 -9.20
CA ILE A 155 -1.15 -5.49 -8.15
C ILE A 155 -2.28 -6.46 -7.82
N ILE A 156 -2.37 -6.86 -6.56
CA ILE A 156 -3.30 -7.89 -6.11
C ILE A 156 -4.12 -7.32 -4.96
N ASN A 157 -5.44 -7.26 -5.14
CA ASN A 157 -6.36 -7.06 -4.03
C ASN A 157 -6.36 -8.31 -3.13
N ILE A 158 -6.20 -8.11 -1.83
CA ILE A 158 -6.13 -9.23 -0.87
C ILE A 158 -7.48 -9.86 -0.60
N SER A 159 -8.60 -9.15 -0.66
CA SER A 159 -9.90 -9.69 -0.26
C SER A 159 -10.79 -10.07 -1.44
N THR A 160 -11.78 -10.92 -1.21
CA THR A 160 -12.96 -10.98 -2.08
C THR A 160 -13.73 -9.67 -1.97
N ALA A 161 -14.44 -9.26 -3.03
CA ALA A 161 -15.26 -8.05 -3.02
C ALA A 161 -16.17 -8.03 -1.78
N ASP A 162 -15.89 -7.09 -0.88
CA ASP A 162 -16.52 -6.94 0.43
C ASP A 162 -16.54 -5.45 0.76
N ASP A 163 -17.73 -4.91 1.02
CA ASP A 163 -17.95 -3.48 1.18
C ASP A 163 -17.65 -2.97 2.59
N SER A 164 -16.98 -3.79 3.42
CA SER A 164 -16.64 -3.43 4.78
C SER A 164 -15.88 -2.11 4.87
N LYS A 165 -16.03 -1.48 6.03
CA LYS A 165 -15.37 -0.26 6.44
C LYS A 165 -14.46 -0.53 7.60
N LEU A 166 -13.33 0.14 7.59
CA LEU A 166 -12.38 0.07 8.67
C LEU A 166 -12.81 1.03 9.78
N VAL A 167 -12.87 0.50 11.01
CA VAL A 167 -13.09 1.27 12.23
C VAL A 167 -11.99 0.93 13.22
N ALA A 168 -11.75 1.81 14.19
CA ALA A 168 -10.73 1.59 15.21
C ALA A 168 -11.13 2.13 16.58
N PHE A 169 -10.35 1.74 17.57
CA PHE A 169 -10.36 2.34 18.90
C PHE A 169 -9.02 2.99 19.17
N ASP A 170 -9.03 4.17 19.77
CA ASP A 170 -7.81 4.81 20.22
C ASP A 170 -7.25 4.20 21.53
N GLY A 171 -6.12 4.71 22.00
CA GLY A 171 -5.49 4.26 23.25
C GLY A 171 -6.26 4.62 24.53
N ASP A 172 -7.33 5.42 24.42
CA ASP A 172 -8.22 5.80 25.52
C ASP A 172 -9.61 5.13 25.42
N GLY A 173 -9.84 4.33 24.37
CA GLY A 173 -11.08 3.59 24.15
C GLY A 173 -12.15 4.35 23.36
N ASN A 174 -11.82 5.48 22.73
CA ASN A 174 -12.76 6.19 21.86
C ASN A 174 -12.88 5.50 20.50
N PHE A 175 -14.10 5.42 19.99
CA PHE A 175 -14.42 4.79 18.72
C PHE A 175 -14.19 5.75 17.53
N LEU A 176 -13.50 5.27 16.50
CA LEU A 176 -13.23 5.94 15.23
C LEU A 176 -13.96 5.19 14.12
N ALA A 177 -14.97 5.83 13.51
CA ALA A 177 -15.97 5.14 12.70
C ALA A 177 -15.63 4.99 11.20
N ASN A 178 -14.49 5.51 10.75
CA ASN A 178 -14.05 5.45 9.36
C ASN A 178 -12.52 5.60 9.24
N GLU A 179 -11.97 5.34 8.06
CA GLU A 179 -10.53 5.37 7.84
C GLU A 179 -9.95 6.79 7.89
N ALA A 180 -10.72 7.79 7.46
CA ALA A 180 -10.27 9.18 7.53
C ALA A 180 -9.99 9.62 8.98
N ASP A 181 -10.83 9.20 9.94
CA ASP A 181 -10.62 9.48 11.37
C ASP A 181 -9.40 8.72 11.93
N ILE A 182 -9.13 7.52 11.42
CA ILE A 182 -7.95 6.71 11.79
C ILE A 182 -6.67 7.39 11.29
N VAL A 183 -6.63 7.81 10.02
CA VAL A 183 -5.45 8.43 9.40
C VAL A 183 -5.18 9.82 9.94
N ASN A 184 -6.23 10.60 10.24
CA ASN A 184 -6.13 11.94 10.79
C ASN A 184 -6.16 11.97 12.32
N TYR A 185 -6.02 10.81 12.98
CA TYR A 185 -6.02 10.73 14.43
C TYR A 185 -4.94 11.64 15.04
N ASP A 186 -5.34 12.47 16.00
CA ASP A 186 -4.48 13.45 16.65
C ASP A 186 -4.41 13.22 18.16
N GLY A 187 -4.00 12.01 18.56
CA GLY A 187 -3.75 11.67 19.95
C GLY A 187 -2.31 11.30 20.24
N ASN A 188 -1.98 11.21 21.54
CA ASN A 188 -0.63 10.96 22.02
C ASN A 188 -0.33 9.48 22.28
N LYS A 189 -1.33 8.61 22.19
CA LYS A 189 -1.21 7.16 22.33
C LYS A 189 -1.47 6.49 20.98
N PRO A 190 -0.83 5.36 20.67
CA PRO A 190 -1.17 4.60 19.48
C PRO A 190 -2.63 4.12 19.56
N LEU A 191 -3.23 3.85 18.39
CA LEU A 191 -4.51 3.16 18.34
C LEU A 191 -4.39 1.78 19.00
N SER A 192 -5.48 1.30 19.59
CA SER A 192 -5.49 0.05 20.34
C SER A 192 -5.92 -1.12 19.46
N ASP A 193 -7.06 -1.01 18.79
CA ASP A 193 -7.69 -2.08 18.02
C ASP A 193 -8.31 -1.55 16.73
N PHE A 194 -8.47 -2.42 15.74
CA PHE A 194 -9.25 -2.15 14.53
C PHE A 194 -10.19 -3.31 14.21
N TYR A 195 -11.24 -3.01 13.46
CA TYR A 195 -12.24 -3.96 13.00
C TYR A 195 -12.69 -3.60 11.59
N LEU A 196 -13.10 -4.62 10.83
CA LEU A 196 -13.77 -4.45 9.53
C LEU A 196 -15.25 -4.71 9.76
N LEU A 197 -16.09 -3.70 9.55
CA LEU A 197 -17.54 -3.79 9.72
C LEU A 197 -18.22 -3.78 8.36
N PRO A 198 -19.12 -4.72 8.08
CA PRO A 198 -20.02 -4.62 6.93
C PRO A 198 -20.75 -3.27 6.95
N LEU A 199 -21.01 -2.71 5.77
CA LEU A 199 -21.57 -1.36 5.67
C LEU A 199 -22.95 -1.23 6.36
N ASP A 200 -23.78 -2.27 6.28
CA ASP A 200 -25.10 -2.30 6.92
C ASP A 200 -25.01 -2.25 8.44
N GLU A 201 -24.06 -2.99 9.03
CA GLU A 201 -23.81 -2.98 10.48
C GLU A 201 -23.30 -1.61 10.93
N LEU A 202 -22.38 -1.00 10.18
CA LEU A 202 -21.87 0.33 10.47
C LEU A 202 -22.98 1.40 10.38
N ASN A 203 -23.87 1.30 9.40
CA ASN A 203 -24.99 2.24 9.23
C ASN A 203 -26.06 2.10 10.33
N ALA A 204 -26.14 0.93 10.98
CA ALA A 204 -27.03 0.70 12.11
C ALA A 204 -26.50 1.32 13.42
N LEU A 205 -25.20 1.65 13.48
CA LEU A 205 -24.61 2.32 14.64
C LEU A 205 -25.02 3.79 14.70
N ASP A 206 -25.32 4.26 15.91
CA ASP A 206 -25.43 5.68 16.22
C ASP A 206 -24.02 6.29 16.17
N LYS A 207 -23.83 7.27 15.28
CA LYS A 207 -22.55 7.97 15.12
C LYS A 207 -22.09 8.72 16.37
N GLN A 208 -23.00 9.00 17.31
CA GLN A 208 -22.72 9.65 18.58
C GLN A 208 -22.64 8.65 19.75
N GLY A 209 -22.86 7.36 19.45
CA GLY A 209 -22.80 6.28 20.41
C GLY A 209 -21.39 6.06 20.95
N LYS A 210 -21.33 5.56 22.18
CA LYS A 210 -20.11 4.98 22.75
C LYS A 210 -20.22 3.48 22.64
N TYR A 211 -19.20 2.85 22.08
CA TYR A 211 -19.16 1.42 21.85
C TYR A 211 -18.04 0.80 22.64
N GLU A 212 -18.27 -0.40 23.17
CA GLU A 212 -17.21 -1.22 23.75
C GLU A 212 -16.60 -2.12 22.67
N LYS A 213 -15.32 -2.50 22.85
CA LYS A 213 -14.58 -3.30 21.86
C LYS A 213 -15.26 -4.64 21.58
N GLU A 214 -15.79 -5.29 22.62
CA GLU A 214 -16.49 -6.57 22.51
C GLU A 214 -17.82 -6.47 21.76
N GLU A 215 -18.44 -5.30 21.73
CA GLU A 215 -19.64 -5.06 20.92
C GLU A 215 -19.27 -4.99 19.44
N ILE A 216 -18.29 -4.16 19.10
CA ILE A 216 -17.82 -4.01 17.72
C ILE A 216 -17.21 -5.31 17.20
N ALA A 217 -16.46 -6.03 18.02
CA ALA A 217 -15.88 -7.31 17.64
C ALA A 217 -16.94 -8.35 17.21
N ARG A 218 -18.11 -8.38 17.87
CA ARG A 218 -19.19 -9.34 17.58
C ARG A 218 -19.86 -9.12 16.22
N ILE A 219 -19.89 -7.88 15.75
CA ILE A 219 -20.47 -7.51 14.45
C ILE A 219 -19.41 -7.35 13.35
N SER A 220 -18.12 -7.44 13.72
CA SER A 220 -17.03 -7.39 12.77
C SER A 220 -16.92 -8.65 11.93
N LYS A 221 -16.34 -8.51 10.74
CA LYS A 221 -16.12 -9.60 9.79
C LYS A 221 -14.70 -9.54 9.26
N ILE A 222 -14.04 -10.69 9.19
CA ILE A 222 -12.79 -10.82 8.42
C ILE A 222 -13.16 -11.31 7.02
N PRO A 223 -12.93 -10.51 5.96
CA PRO A 223 -13.25 -10.90 4.59
C PRO A 223 -12.42 -12.10 4.13
N SER A 224 -12.95 -12.85 3.17
CA SER A 224 -12.22 -13.98 2.59
C SER A 224 -11.05 -13.47 1.74
N LEU A 225 -9.92 -14.19 1.79
CA LEU A 225 -8.75 -13.89 0.98
C LEU A 225 -9.00 -14.22 -0.50
N SER A 226 -8.52 -13.38 -1.42
CA SER A 226 -8.64 -13.57 -2.87
C SER A 226 -7.79 -14.75 -3.35
N LYS A 227 -8.19 -15.36 -4.49
CA LYS A 227 -7.46 -16.51 -5.05
C LYS A 227 -6.06 -16.10 -5.52
N GLU A 228 -5.95 -14.90 -6.03
CA GLU A 228 -4.72 -14.27 -6.50
C GLU A 228 -3.74 -14.07 -5.34
N ALA A 229 -4.22 -13.57 -4.19
CA ALA A 229 -3.39 -13.40 -2.99
C ALA A 229 -2.97 -14.75 -2.40
N ILE A 230 -3.86 -15.74 -2.34
CA ILE A 230 -3.51 -17.11 -1.92
C ILE A 230 -2.38 -17.67 -2.79
N LYS A 231 -2.50 -17.53 -4.11
CA LYS A 231 -1.49 -18.00 -5.05
C LYS A 231 -0.16 -17.29 -4.84
N ALA A 232 -0.17 -15.95 -4.77
CA ALA A 232 1.03 -15.15 -4.59
C ALA A 232 1.77 -15.50 -3.29
N LEU A 233 1.06 -15.61 -2.16
CA LEU A 233 1.67 -15.95 -0.87
C LEU A 233 2.19 -17.40 -0.82
N LYS A 234 1.55 -18.33 -1.55
CA LYS A 234 1.99 -19.72 -1.66
C LYS A 234 3.26 -19.87 -2.50
N GLU A 235 3.36 -19.10 -3.58
CA GLU A 235 4.48 -19.14 -4.52
C GLU A 235 5.64 -18.22 -4.13
N ALA A 236 5.46 -17.36 -3.13
CA ALA A 236 6.49 -16.43 -2.68
C ALA A 236 7.70 -17.16 -2.09
N ASP A 237 8.88 -16.70 -2.47
CA ASP A 237 10.16 -17.02 -1.81
C ASP A 237 10.43 -16.07 -0.63
N LEU A 238 9.90 -14.85 -0.70
CA LEU A 238 10.08 -13.78 0.27
C LEU A 238 8.76 -13.00 0.46
N ILE A 239 8.39 -12.75 1.72
CA ILE A 239 7.29 -11.88 2.13
C ILE A 239 7.89 -10.70 2.91
N ILE A 240 7.64 -9.49 2.42
CA ILE A 240 8.06 -8.25 3.08
C ILE A 240 6.84 -7.61 3.74
N PHE A 241 6.91 -7.47 5.06
CA PHE A 241 5.99 -6.66 5.86
C PHE A 241 6.50 -5.23 5.79
N GLY A 242 5.84 -4.42 4.96
CA GLY A 242 6.29 -3.08 4.60
C GLY A 242 6.15 -2.07 5.73
N SER A 243 6.70 -0.87 5.49
CA SER A 243 6.50 0.31 6.33
C SER A 243 5.32 1.16 5.86
N GLY A 244 4.63 1.83 6.78
CA GLY A 244 3.51 2.74 6.49
C GLY A 244 2.50 2.80 7.63
N THR A 245 1.32 3.37 7.37
CA THR A 245 0.25 3.43 8.37
C THR A 245 -0.17 2.02 8.77
N GLN A 246 -0.18 1.76 10.07
CA GLN A 246 -0.38 0.41 10.59
C GLN A 246 -1.86 0.05 10.59
N PHE A 247 -2.70 0.88 11.20
CA PHE A 247 -4.11 0.57 11.43
C PHE A 247 -4.95 0.73 10.17
N SER A 248 -4.65 1.69 9.29
CA SER A 248 -5.41 1.87 8.04
C SER A 248 -4.98 0.95 6.89
N SER A 249 -3.72 0.48 6.89
CA SER A 249 -3.17 -0.26 5.75
C SER A 249 -2.65 -1.64 6.12
N LEU A 250 -1.63 -1.70 6.98
CA LEU A 250 -0.79 -2.89 7.10
C LEU A 250 -1.40 -3.97 8.00
N LEU A 251 -1.82 -3.63 9.22
CA LEU A 251 -2.41 -4.57 10.17
C LEU A 251 -3.69 -5.23 9.62
N PRO A 252 -4.64 -4.50 8.97
CA PRO A 252 -5.78 -5.14 8.33
C PRO A 252 -5.36 -6.13 7.24
N SER A 253 -4.33 -5.80 6.48
CA SER A 253 -3.80 -6.66 5.42
C SER A 253 -3.22 -7.95 5.99
N TYR A 254 -2.45 -7.86 7.07
CA TYR A 254 -1.87 -9.01 7.76
C TYR A 254 -2.96 -9.91 8.35
N ARG A 255 -3.98 -9.34 9.00
CA ARG A 255 -5.13 -10.09 9.55
C ARG A 255 -5.86 -10.90 8.49
N ILE A 256 -6.15 -10.29 7.33
CA ILE A 256 -6.83 -10.98 6.21
C ILE A 256 -5.93 -12.07 5.61
N CYS A 257 -4.62 -11.81 5.51
CA CYS A 257 -3.65 -12.74 4.93
C CYS A 257 -3.11 -13.80 5.90
N LYS A 258 -3.44 -13.72 7.19
CA LYS A 258 -2.86 -14.52 8.29
C LYS A 258 -2.66 -15.99 7.91
N ASN A 259 -3.73 -16.68 7.55
CA ASN A 259 -3.68 -18.11 7.27
C ASN A 259 -2.77 -18.49 6.09
N ALA A 260 -2.67 -17.63 5.07
CA ALA A 260 -1.81 -17.86 3.92
C ALA A 260 -0.34 -17.53 4.24
N ILE A 261 -0.10 -16.46 5.01
CA ILE A 261 1.23 -16.09 5.52
C ILE A 261 1.80 -17.23 6.39
N LEU A 262 1.02 -17.75 7.35
CA LEU A 262 1.46 -18.80 8.27
C LEU A 262 1.77 -20.13 7.54
N LYS A 263 1.07 -20.42 6.44
CA LYS A 263 1.32 -21.60 5.61
C LYS A 263 2.48 -21.42 4.64
N SER A 264 2.92 -20.18 4.41
CA SER A 264 3.96 -19.87 3.44
C SER A 264 5.34 -20.27 3.96
N LYS A 265 6.11 -20.91 3.09
CA LYS A 265 7.53 -21.24 3.31
C LYS A 265 8.47 -20.08 3.02
N ALA A 266 7.93 -18.97 2.50
CA ALA A 266 8.70 -17.78 2.21
C ALA A 266 9.46 -17.28 3.44
N GLN A 267 10.64 -16.71 3.22
CA GLN A 267 11.31 -15.90 4.23
C GLN A 267 10.45 -14.68 4.56
N LYS A 268 10.46 -14.24 5.82
CA LYS A 268 9.60 -13.18 6.35
C LYS A 268 10.45 -12.04 6.85
N VAL A 269 10.33 -10.88 6.21
CA VAL A 269 11.13 -9.69 6.55
C VAL A 269 10.23 -8.55 6.98
N LEU A 270 10.44 -8.05 8.19
CA LEU A 270 9.78 -6.85 8.70
C LEU A 270 10.62 -5.61 8.42
N VAL A 271 10.01 -4.58 7.87
CA VAL A 271 10.59 -3.24 7.72
C VAL A 271 9.88 -2.28 8.67
N VAL A 272 10.62 -1.75 9.64
CA VAL A 272 10.06 -0.85 10.66
C VAL A 272 9.96 0.58 10.14
N ASN A 273 8.90 1.30 10.51
CA ASN A 273 8.74 2.70 10.13
C ASN A 273 9.86 3.57 10.74
N ASN A 274 10.44 4.47 9.93
CA ASN A 274 11.44 5.43 10.39
C ASN A 274 10.88 6.50 11.34
N ASN A 275 9.63 6.90 11.11
CA ASN A 275 8.93 7.95 11.84
C ASN A 275 7.56 7.44 12.30
N TYR A 276 6.96 8.13 13.26
CA TYR A 276 5.57 7.86 13.62
C TYR A 276 4.62 8.31 12.52
N ASP A 277 3.69 7.43 12.17
CA ASP A 277 2.42 7.84 11.59
C ASP A 277 1.46 8.25 12.72
N ASN A 278 0.38 8.95 12.37
CA ASN A 278 -0.62 9.44 13.31
C ASN A 278 -1.21 8.33 14.18
N ASP A 279 -1.43 7.14 13.61
CA ASP A 279 -2.05 5.99 14.25
C ASP A 279 -1.13 5.23 15.24
N ILE A 280 0.17 5.56 15.26
CA ILE A 280 1.19 4.90 16.08
C ILE A 280 2.12 5.86 16.83
N ARG A 281 1.67 7.09 17.12
CA ARG A 281 2.50 8.06 17.84
C ARG A 281 2.97 7.52 19.20
N ASN A 282 4.25 7.76 19.50
CA ASN A 282 4.96 7.33 20.72
C ASN A 282 5.01 5.81 20.95
N ILE A 283 4.66 5.00 19.95
CA ILE A 283 4.75 3.54 20.06
C ILE A 283 6.20 3.11 20.30
N GLN A 284 6.40 2.18 21.23
CA GLN A 284 7.72 1.57 21.43
C GLN A 284 7.93 0.44 20.43
N PHE A 285 9.19 0.11 20.12
CA PHE A 285 9.51 -0.96 19.16
C PHE A 285 8.87 -2.31 19.51
N ASP A 286 8.90 -2.69 20.78
CA ASP A 286 8.32 -3.96 21.24
C ASP A 286 6.80 -3.97 21.04
N GLU A 287 6.14 -2.84 21.34
CA GLU A 287 4.70 -2.69 21.12
C GLU A 287 4.35 -2.71 19.61
N PHE A 288 5.13 -2.01 18.78
CA PHE A 288 4.98 -1.99 17.33
C PHE A 288 5.07 -3.41 16.76
N THR A 289 6.11 -4.16 17.14
CA THR A 289 6.32 -5.53 16.68
C THR A 289 5.23 -6.45 17.21
N GLN A 290 4.83 -6.29 18.48
CA GLN A 290 3.78 -7.11 19.09
C GLN A 290 2.42 -6.90 18.41
N LYS A 291 2.08 -5.66 18.02
CA LYS A 291 0.85 -5.40 17.26
C LYS A 291 0.81 -6.19 15.96
N ILE A 292 1.92 -6.23 15.22
CA ILE A 292 2.01 -7.02 13.97
C ILE A 292 1.91 -8.53 14.25
N LEU A 293 2.64 -9.02 15.26
CA LEU A 293 2.63 -10.44 15.63
C LEU A 293 1.24 -10.92 16.06
N ASN A 294 0.50 -10.08 16.79
CA ASN A 294 -0.88 -10.38 17.21
C ASN A 294 -1.80 -10.63 16.00
N GLU A 295 -1.64 -9.88 14.91
CA GLU A 295 -2.43 -10.09 13.68
C GLU A 295 -2.13 -11.41 12.97
N LEU A 296 -1.05 -12.07 13.36
CA LEU A 296 -0.58 -13.35 12.82
C LEU A 296 -0.69 -14.49 13.84
N ASP A 297 -1.34 -14.26 14.99
CA ASP A 297 -1.39 -15.17 16.14
C ASP A 297 0.02 -15.64 16.60
N GLN A 298 1.02 -14.78 16.51
CA GLN A 298 2.40 -15.03 16.92
C GLN A 298 2.73 -14.25 18.19
N SER A 299 3.73 -14.73 18.93
CA SER A 299 4.14 -14.13 20.21
C SER A 299 5.61 -13.71 20.28
N ASN A 300 6.43 -14.15 19.33
CA ASN A 300 7.87 -13.89 19.35
C ASN A 300 8.34 -13.31 18.00
N ALA A 301 9.23 -12.33 18.07
CA ALA A 301 9.89 -11.70 16.94
C ALA A 301 10.68 -12.69 16.07
N ASP A 302 11.05 -13.87 16.60
CA ASP A 302 11.65 -14.98 15.84
C ASP A 302 10.78 -15.49 14.68
N PHE A 303 9.49 -15.10 14.63
CA PHE A 303 8.65 -15.30 13.45
C PHE A 303 9.23 -14.65 12.18
N PHE A 304 9.94 -13.53 12.33
CA PHE A 304 10.60 -12.85 11.22
C PHE A 304 12.02 -13.38 11.03
N ASP A 305 12.32 -13.81 9.82
CA ASP A 305 13.69 -14.17 9.42
C ASP A 305 14.61 -12.95 9.48
N SER A 306 14.09 -11.73 9.24
CA SER A 306 14.84 -10.50 9.44
C SER A 306 13.93 -9.33 9.84
N ILE A 307 14.44 -8.44 10.66
CA ILE A 307 13.81 -7.15 11.00
C ILE A 307 14.78 -6.04 10.60
N ILE A 308 14.39 -5.17 9.68
CA ILE A 308 15.18 -4.05 9.20
C ILE A 308 14.73 -2.77 9.92
N VAL A 309 15.68 -2.08 10.54
CA VAL A 309 15.45 -0.80 11.23
C VAL A 309 16.46 0.22 10.72
N ASP A 310 15.98 1.41 10.33
CA ASP A 310 16.90 2.49 9.99
C ASP A 310 17.69 2.97 11.20
N THR A 311 18.97 3.29 11.00
CA THR A 311 19.86 3.86 12.03
C THR A 311 19.28 5.08 12.76
N ASN A 312 18.47 5.88 12.08
CA ASN A 312 17.86 7.09 12.61
C ASN A 312 16.36 6.92 12.90
N SER A 313 15.84 5.69 12.85
CA SER A 313 14.44 5.43 13.18
C SER A 313 14.10 5.88 14.60
N VAL A 314 12.93 6.50 14.74
CA VAL A 314 12.35 6.82 16.06
C VAL A 314 11.79 5.58 16.75
N ILE A 315 11.39 4.57 15.97
CA ILE A 315 10.91 3.27 16.46
C ILE A 315 12.08 2.29 16.35
N LYS A 316 12.83 2.15 17.45
CA LYS A 316 14.03 1.30 17.50
C LYS A 316 14.05 0.46 18.77
N PRO A 317 14.62 -0.76 18.72
CA PRO A 317 14.67 -1.63 19.87
C PRO A 317 15.65 -1.10 20.92
N ASN A 318 15.32 -1.35 22.20
CA ASN A 318 16.21 -1.05 23.32
C ASN A 318 17.24 -2.17 23.58
N GLN A 319 17.02 -3.36 23.01
CA GLN A 319 17.84 -4.55 23.18
C GLN A 319 18.25 -5.12 21.83
N SER A 320 19.38 -5.82 21.79
CA SER A 320 19.79 -6.54 20.58
C SER A 320 18.89 -7.77 20.38
N LEU A 321 18.42 -7.95 19.15
CA LEU A 321 17.68 -9.14 18.73
C LEU A 321 18.50 -9.89 17.68
N PRO A 322 18.49 -11.24 17.69
CA PRO A 322 19.31 -12.03 16.78
C PRO A 322 18.94 -11.86 15.30
N ASN A 323 17.71 -11.43 15.01
CA ASN A 323 17.19 -11.21 13.66
C ASN A 323 17.11 -9.73 13.27
N LEU A 324 17.62 -8.82 14.10
CA LEU A 324 17.61 -7.39 13.82
C LEU A 324 18.83 -6.98 12.97
N THR A 325 18.56 -6.22 11.91
CA THR A 325 19.56 -5.53 11.11
C THR A 325 19.30 -4.03 11.19
N THR A 326 20.22 -3.31 11.83
CA THR A 326 20.20 -1.85 11.90
C THR A 326 21.12 -1.29 10.82
N ALA A 327 20.58 -0.49 9.90
CA ALA A 327 21.32 0.01 8.75
C ALA A 327 20.81 1.38 8.28
N ASN A 328 21.63 2.14 7.54
CA ASN A 328 21.15 3.35 6.86
C ASN A 328 20.37 2.93 5.62
N VAL A 329 19.04 2.92 5.72
CA VAL A 329 18.08 2.57 4.67
C VAL A 329 17.17 3.74 4.30
N ALA A 330 17.38 4.92 4.89
CA ALA A 330 16.65 6.14 4.58
C ALA A 330 17.32 7.00 3.49
N ASP A 331 16.50 7.79 2.81
CA ASP A 331 16.88 8.91 1.95
C ASP A 331 17.05 10.21 2.79
N PRO A 332 17.54 11.32 2.20
CA PRO A 332 17.73 12.58 2.93
C PRO A 332 16.44 13.21 3.48
N SER A 333 15.26 12.78 3.01
CA SER A 333 13.96 13.22 3.55
C SER A 333 13.49 12.41 4.75
N GLY A 334 14.24 11.36 5.13
CA GLY A 334 13.89 10.44 6.21
C GLY A 334 12.93 9.32 5.79
N LYS A 335 12.57 9.24 4.50
CA LYS A 335 11.80 8.12 3.95
C LYS A 335 12.72 6.96 3.60
N HIS A 336 12.18 5.75 3.50
CA HIS A 336 12.98 4.61 3.02
C HIS A 336 13.46 4.82 1.58
N ASP A 337 14.76 4.62 1.36
CA ASP A 337 15.35 4.49 0.03
C ASP A 337 15.18 3.04 -0.43
N GLY A 338 14.44 2.84 -1.52
CA GLY A 338 14.12 1.50 -2.02
C GLY A 338 15.34 0.67 -2.44
N GLN A 339 16.40 1.32 -2.94
CA GLN A 339 17.62 0.61 -3.35
C GLN A 339 18.45 0.19 -2.13
N LYS A 340 18.62 1.08 -1.15
CA LYS A 340 19.30 0.75 0.10
C LYS A 340 18.55 -0.35 0.85
N LEU A 341 17.22 -0.21 0.96
CA LEU A 341 16.36 -1.17 1.65
C LEU A 341 16.48 -2.56 1.02
N TRP A 342 16.35 -2.67 -0.31
CA TRP A 342 16.52 -3.95 -1.01
C TRP A 342 17.91 -4.56 -0.79
N THR A 343 18.96 -3.74 -0.81
CA THR A 343 20.33 -4.19 -0.56
C THR A 343 20.46 -4.82 0.83
N TRP A 344 19.91 -4.17 1.85
CA TRP A 344 19.98 -4.64 3.23
C TRP A 344 19.07 -5.84 3.52
N ILE A 345 17.93 -5.94 2.84
CA ILE A 345 17.05 -7.12 2.91
C ILE A 345 17.80 -8.37 2.41
N ASN A 346 18.47 -8.31 1.25
CA ASN A 346 19.23 -9.47 0.77
C ASN A 346 20.38 -9.82 1.71
N ARG A 347 21.16 -8.81 2.12
CA ARG A 347 22.29 -9.02 3.04
C ARG A 347 21.88 -9.65 4.36
N SER A 348 20.76 -9.23 4.95
CA SER A 348 20.32 -9.78 6.23
C SER A 348 19.88 -11.23 6.13
N LEU A 349 19.32 -11.65 4.99
CA LEU A 349 18.94 -13.02 4.73
C LEU A 349 20.16 -13.90 4.41
N ASP A 350 21.05 -13.44 3.54
CA ASP A 350 22.23 -14.21 3.10
C ASP A 350 23.19 -14.48 4.28
N THR A 351 23.43 -13.46 5.11
CA THR A 351 24.31 -13.59 6.29
C THR A 351 23.82 -14.70 7.23
N LYS A 352 22.51 -14.89 7.34
CA LYS A 352 21.92 -15.94 8.18
C LYS A 352 22.01 -17.33 7.57
N LEU A 353 22.05 -17.43 6.24
CA LEU A 353 22.27 -18.69 5.54
C LEU A 353 23.76 -19.09 5.54
N GLY A 354 24.64 -18.27 6.09
CA GLY A 354 26.09 -18.47 6.01
C GLY A 354 26.64 -18.20 4.62
N GLU A 355 25.83 -17.57 3.75
CA GLU A 355 26.26 -17.12 2.44
C GLU A 355 26.85 -15.72 2.60
N VAL A 356 28.05 -15.50 2.04
CA VAL A 356 28.67 -14.17 1.98
C VAL A 356 28.43 -13.65 0.56
N PRO A 357 27.38 -12.87 0.32
CA PRO A 357 27.11 -12.34 -1.00
C PRO A 357 28.15 -11.26 -1.30
N VAL A 358 29.10 -11.55 -2.18
CA VAL A 358 29.88 -10.51 -2.84
C VAL A 358 28.98 -9.89 -3.90
N LEU A 359 28.13 -8.97 -3.45
CA LEU A 359 27.16 -8.28 -4.29
C LEU A 359 27.88 -7.21 -5.12
N ILE A 360 28.32 -7.59 -6.33
CA ILE A 360 28.77 -6.63 -7.36
C ILE A 360 27.53 -6.15 -8.11
N SER A 361 26.90 -5.08 -7.64
CA SER A 361 25.83 -4.41 -8.38
C SER A 361 26.43 -3.65 -9.58
N PHE A 362 26.06 -4.01 -10.80
CA PHE A 362 26.49 -3.29 -12.01
C PHE A 362 25.63 -2.05 -12.32
N ALA A 363 24.55 -1.82 -11.56
CA ALA A 363 23.68 -0.66 -11.73
C ALA A 363 24.15 0.48 -10.81
N LYS A 364 24.94 1.40 -11.38
CA LYS A 364 25.48 2.64 -10.77
C LYS A 364 26.60 2.50 -9.73
N ASN A 365 27.57 1.63 -9.99
CA ASN A 365 28.87 1.78 -9.36
C ASN A 365 29.73 2.73 -10.19
N THR A 366 29.70 4.03 -9.89
CA THR A 366 30.90 4.83 -10.15
C THR A 366 31.96 4.40 -9.14
N GLU A 367 33.22 4.42 -9.56
CA GLU A 367 34.37 4.08 -8.71
C GLU A 367 34.40 4.92 -7.41
N GLU A 368 33.85 6.14 -7.46
CA GLU A 368 33.61 7.02 -6.32
C GLU A 368 32.61 6.44 -5.29
N PHE A 369 31.47 5.88 -5.73
CA PHE A 369 30.48 5.32 -4.79
C PHE A 369 31.04 4.13 -3.99
N ILE A 370 31.83 3.27 -4.64
CA ILE A 370 32.51 2.15 -3.97
C ILE A 370 33.55 2.67 -2.98
N LYS A 371 34.31 3.70 -3.35
CA LYS A 371 35.31 4.33 -2.47
C LYS A 371 34.68 4.99 -1.24
N ASP A 372 33.54 5.66 -1.40
CA ASP A 372 32.94 6.42 -0.30
C ASP A 372 32.16 5.55 0.68
N TYR A 373 31.46 4.52 0.19
CA TYR A 373 30.58 3.70 1.03
C TYR A 373 31.18 2.38 1.49
N TYR A 374 31.96 1.70 0.65
CA TYR A 374 32.41 0.34 0.94
C TYR A 374 33.90 0.23 1.28
N HIS A 375 34.69 1.29 1.10
CA HIS A 375 36.14 1.21 1.31
C HIS A 375 36.53 0.91 2.77
N ASN A 376 35.93 1.60 3.73
CA ASN A 376 36.23 1.38 5.15
C ASN A 376 35.80 -0.04 5.60
N GLU A 377 34.69 -0.53 5.05
CA GLU A 377 34.17 -1.87 5.33
C GLU A 377 35.04 -2.95 4.69
N MET A 378 35.50 -2.75 3.44
CA MET A 378 36.45 -3.66 2.78
C MET A 378 37.79 -3.72 3.51
N VAL A 379 38.31 -2.58 3.99
CA VAL A 379 39.55 -2.55 4.78
C VAL A 379 39.36 -3.30 6.09
N SER A 380 38.24 -3.08 6.79
CA SER A 380 37.90 -3.80 8.01
C SER A 380 37.82 -5.32 7.79
N LEU A 381 37.03 -5.76 6.79
CA LEU A 381 36.81 -7.17 6.47
C LEU A 381 38.05 -7.89 5.91
N ASN A 382 38.99 -7.18 5.29
CA ASN A 382 40.27 -7.74 4.83
C ASN A 382 41.33 -7.75 5.93
N SER A 383 41.13 -6.99 7.01
CA SER A 383 42.04 -6.94 8.16
C SER A 383 41.72 -7.99 9.23
N ASP A 384 40.59 -8.69 9.11
CA ASP A 384 40.17 -9.73 10.06
C ASP A 384 40.97 -11.04 9.83
N PRO A 385 41.86 -11.43 10.75
CA PRO A 385 42.71 -12.61 10.62
C PRO A 385 41.96 -13.93 10.83
N THR A 386 40.68 -13.88 11.25
CA THR A 386 39.84 -15.07 11.41
C THR A 386 39.15 -15.48 10.11
N ARG A 387 39.26 -14.65 9.07
CA ARG A 387 38.63 -14.89 7.78
C ARG A 387 39.45 -15.87 6.94
N ILE A 388 38.88 -17.03 6.67
CA ILE A 388 39.39 -17.96 5.66
C ILE A 388 38.72 -17.56 4.34
N ILE A 389 39.54 -17.22 3.34
CA ILE A 389 39.11 -16.83 1.98
C ILE A 389 38.59 -18.05 1.22
#